data_AF-A0A255TAI2-F1
#
_entry.id   AF-A0A255TAI2-F1
#
_cell.length_a   1.000
_cell.length_b   1.000
_cell.length_c   1.000
_cell.angle_alpha   90.00
_cell.angle_beta   90.00
_cell.angle_gamma   90.00
#
_symmetry.space_group_name_H-M   'P 1'
#
loop_
_entity.id
_entity.type
_entity.pdbx_description
1 polymer ?
#
loop_
_entity_poly.entity_id
_entity_poly.type
_entity_poly.pdbx_seq_one_letter_code
_entity_poly.pdbx_strand_id
1 'polypeptide(L)'
;MFINRKLVLGLDLGVGSIGWCLVSKDLQDNPLEIVAIGSRVVPLSTTEVNDFKVDKSKSPSQQKRLVKSFRRNIDRYQMRRYKLVSILKYLNMMPNVELMKAPLIELWSLRSRAATVGEKLSLEELGRVLFHINQKRGPQFRIDDKSTDTVYKEAVNHRHKVIRESKQTVGQYFYCKLQNSRITNPKGKSFYTYRIKDNVLPREAYEEEFMQIMDVQMKFYPEVLTPSIISRLFDTIFFQRELKSCKKLVSVCDIEKREYPIPDKEGQYRIVGPKVAPKSSPLFQVFKIWQSISNISFTDIDGQRLYIKKDVRNKLFNHILTKGKLNARDCYNIVSVSDKEFSLDKLTLDGIKGNLTLNQISKALSLLPVTKRNELL
;
A
#
# COMPACT_ATOMS: atom_id res chain seq x y z
N MET A 1 -66.93 3.84 12.13
CA MET A 1 -65.99 3.51 13.23
C MET A 1 -64.60 3.42 12.63
N PHE A 2 -63.77 4.46 12.78
CA PHE A 2 -62.38 4.40 12.30
C PHE A 2 -61.64 3.43 13.23
N ILE A 3 -61.37 2.22 12.76
CA ILE A 3 -60.51 1.30 13.50
C ILE A 3 -59.12 1.94 13.45
N ASN A 4 -58.65 2.41 14.60
CA ASN A 4 -57.28 2.88 14.76
C ASN A 4 -56.36 1.67 14.55
N ARG A 5 -55.69 1.61 13.39
CA ARG A 5 -54.80 0.51 13.01
C ARG A 5 -53.37 1.03 12.93
N LYS A 6 -52.42 0.25 13.44
CA LYS A 6 -50.99 0.47 13.18
C LYS A 6 -50.59 -0.35 11.96
N LEU A 7 -49.71 0.20 11.11
CA LEU A 7 -49.13 -0.53 9.99
C LEU A 7 -47.67 -0.86 10.28
N VAL A 8 -47.29 -2.11 10.08
CA VAL A 8 -45.92 -2.61 10.24
C VAL A 8 -45.41 -3.14 8.91
N LEU A 9 -44.28 -2.61 8.45
CA LEU A 9 -43.58 -3.07 7.26
C LEU A 9 -42.46 -4.04 7.64
N GLY A 10 -42.61 -5.31 7.27
CA GLY A 10 -41.52 -6.29 7.29
C GLY A 10 -40.74 -6.25 5.98
N LEU A 11 -39.42 -6.30 6.06
CA LEU A 11 -38.52 -6.32 4.90
C LEU A 11 -37.59 -7.54 5.00
N ASP A 12 -37.54 -8.33 3.93
CA ASP A 12 -36.55 -9.38 3.71
C ASP A 12 -35.55 -8.93 2.63
N LEU A 13 -34.36 -8.52 3.07
CA LEU A 13 -33.34 -7.92 2.23
C LEU A 13 -32.34 -8.97 1.74
N GLY A 14 -32.61 -9.52 0.55
CA GLY A 14 -31.71 -10.42 -0.15
C GLY A 14 -30.81 -9.71 -1.16
N VAL A 15 -29.80 -10.44 -1.65
CA VAL A 15 -28.84 -9.93 -2.65
C VAL A 15 -29.53 -9.58 -3.98
N GLY A 16 -30.45 -10.44 -4.44
CA GLY A 16 -31.16 -10.30 -5.72
C GLY A 16 -32.63 -9.90 -5.58
N SER A 17 -33.13 -9.69 -4.36
CA SER A 17 -34.54 -9.38 -4.14
C SER A 17 -34.78 -8.73 -2.79
N ILE A 18 -35.78 -7.85 -2.74
CA ILE A 18 -36.31 -7.28 -1.51
C ILE A 18 -37.75 -7.76 -1.37
N GLY A 19 -37.99 -8.74 -0.50
CA GLY A 19 -39.32 -9.11 -0.07
C GLY A 19 -39.87 -8.06 0.89
N TRP A 20 -41.15 -7.72 0.78
CA TRP A 20 -41.79 -6.79 1.71
C TRP A 20 -43.21 -7.24 2.02
N CYS A 21 -43.64 -7.05 3.26
CA CYS A 21 -44.98 -7.38 3.74
C CYS A 21 -45.48 -6.26 4.66
N LEU A 22 -46.68 -5.76 4.41
CA LEU A 22 -47.34 -4.75 5.21
C LEU A 22 -48.45 -5.44 6.01
N VAL A 23 -48.33 -5.44 7.33
CA VAL A 23 -49.31 -6.04 8.25
C VAL A 23 -49.98 -4.94 9.04
N SER A 24 -51.31 -4.97 9.13
CA SER A 24 -52.03 -4.11 10.06
C SER A 24 -52.17 -4.79 11.41
N LYS A 25 -52.08 -3.99 12.47
CA LYS A 25 -52.19 -4.43 13.86
C LYS A 25 -53.22 -3.60 14.60
N ASP A 26 -53.80 -4.19 15.64
CA ASP A 26 -54.62 -3.46 16.62
C ASP A 26 -53.74 -2.59 17.54
N LEU A 27 -54.36 -1.91 18.50
CA LEU A 27 -53.66 -1.06 19.45
C LEU A 27 -52.82 -1.85 20.46
N GLN A 28 -53.09 -3.15 20.62
CA GLN A 28 -52.39 -4.11 21.48
C GLN A 28 -51.26 -4.85 20.74
N ASP A 29 -50.91 -4.41 19.52
CA ASP A 29 -49.89 -4.99 18.63
C ASP A 29 -50.17 -6.42 18.15
N ASN A 30 -51.41 -6.90 18.28
CA ASN A 30 -51.83 -8.16 17.68
C ASN A 30 -51.99 -8.00 16.15
N PRO A 31 -51.49 -8.95 15.35
CA PRO A 31 -51.68 -8.92 13.91
C PRO A 31 -53.16 -9.11 13.54
N LEU A 32 -53.68 -8.20 12.71
CA LEU A 32 -55.06 -8.26 12.21
C LEU A 32 -55.12 -8.85 10.80
N GLU A 33 -54.43 -8.24 9.85
CA GLU A 33 -54.46 -8.64 8.43
C GLU A 33 -53.16 -8.30 7.72
N ILE A 34 -52.86 -9.05 6.66
CA ILE A 34 -51.84 -8.70 5.67
C ILE A 34 -52.49 -7.72 4.69
N VAL A 35 -52.06 -6.46 4.74
CA VAL A 35 -52.57 -5.38 3.88
C VAL A 35 -52.00 -5.51 2.47
N ALA A 36 -50.72 -5.83 2.36
CA ALA A 36 -50.05 -6.01 1.08
C ALA A 36 -48.78 -6.83 1.24
N ILE A 37 -48.38 -7.51 0.17
CA ILE A 37 -47.10 -8.21 0.10
C ILE A 37 -46.54 -8.06 -1.32
N GLY A 38 -45.22 -8.04 -1.43
CA GLY A 38 -44.57 -8.02 -2.73
C GLY A 38 -43.11 -8.40 -2.66
N SER A 39 -42.49 -8.47 -3.83
CA SER A 39 -41.05 -8.67 -3.97
C SER A 39 -40.53 -7.77 -5.06
N ARG A 40 -39.49 -7.00 -4.75
CA ARG A 40 -38.73 -6.23 -5.73
C ARG A 40 -37.51 -7.04 -6.13
N VAL A 41 -37.51 -7.56 -7.35
CA VAL A 41 -36.33 -8.22 -7.92
C VAL A 41 -35.29 -7.16 -8.30
N VAL A 42 -34.05 -7.37 -7.87
CA VAL A 42 -32.89 -6.58 -8.30
C VAL A 42 -32.24 -7.34 -9.45
N PRO A 43 -32.15 -6.76 -10.66
CA PRO A 43 -31.65 -7.46 -11.84
C PRO A 43 -30.12 -7.63 -11.76
N LEU A 44 -29.68 -8.64 -11.02
CA LEU A 44 -28.29 -9.08 -10.95
C LEU A 44 -28.12 -10.35 -11.77
N SER A 45 -26.96 -10.50 -12.38
CA SER A 45 -26.58 -11.76 -13.02
C SER A 45 -26.37 -12.87 -11.98
N THR A 46 -26.52 -14.13 -12.39
CA THR A 46 -26.23 -15.29 -11.54
C THR A 46 -24.80 -15.27 -11.01
N THR A 47 -23.85 -14.77 -11.80
CA THR A 47 -22.45 -14.58 -11.40
C THR A 47 -22.31 -13.55 -10.28
N GLU A 48 -22.97 -12.39 -10.38
CA GLU A 48 -22.91 -11.35 -9.34
C GLU A 48 -23.53 -11.82 -8.01
N VAL A 49 -24.64 -12.56 -8.08
CA VAL A 49 -25.28 -13.15 -6.89
C VAL A 49 -24.37 -14.19 -6.23
N ASN A 50 -23.77 -15.08 -7.02
CA ASN A 50 -22.87 -16.10 -6.49
C ASN A 50 -21.58 -15.48 -5.93
N ASP A 51 -20.98 -14.52 -6.62
CA ASP A 51 -19.78 -13.82 -6.16
C ASP A 51 -20.03 -13.03 -4.87
N PHE A 52 -21.22 -12.46 -4.68
CA PHE A 52 -21.59 -11.82 -3.42
C PHE A 52 -21.69 -12.84 -2.27
N LYS A 53 -22.33 -14.00 -2.49
CA LYS A 53 -22.48 -15.05 -1.47
C LYS A 53 -21.15 -15.60 -0.95
N VAL A 54 -20.12 -15.65 -1.80
CA VAL A 54 -18.78 -16.14 -1.43
C VAL A 54 -17.78 -15.00 -1.13
N ASP A 55 -18.25 -13.77 -0.94
CA ASP A 55 -17.44 -12.57 -0.68
C ASP A 55 -16.31 -12.34 -1.72
N LYS A 56 -16.56 -12.72 -2.97
CA LYS A 56 -15.66 -12.50 -4.13
C LYS A 56 -16.14 -11.36 -5.03
N SER A 57 -17.21 -10.66 -4.65
CA SER A 57 -17.82 -9.61 -5.46
C SER A 57 -16.79 -8.54 -5.87
N LYS A 58 -16.42 -8.54 -7.15
CA LYS A 58 -15.61 -7.47 -7.74
C LYS A 58 -16.56 -6.40 -8.22
N SER A 59 -16.56 -5.24 -7.56
CA SER A 59 -17.42 -4.15 -8.00
C SER A 59 -17.04 -3.72 -9.43
N PRO A 60 -18.00 -3.41 -10.32
CA PRO A 60 -17.70 -2.89 -11.66
C PRO A 60 -16.78 -1.65 -11.62
N SER A 61 -16.85 -0.87 -10.54
CA SER A 61 -15.97 0.29 -10.31
C SER A 61 -14.50 -0.11 -10.10
N GLN A 62 -14.21 -1.30 -9.57
CA GLN A 62 -12.85 -1.83 -9.48
C GLN A 62 -12.25 -2.08 -10.87
N GLN A 63 -13.00 -2.70 -11.78
CA GLN A 63 -12.54 -2.90 -13.15
C GLN A 63 -12.31 -1.56 -13.87
N LYS A 64 -13.26 -0.62 -13.77
CA LYS A 64 -13.10 0.74 -14.32
C LYS A 64 -11.85 1.44 -13.77
N ARG A 65 -11.55 1.26 -12.47
CA ARG A 65 -10.34 1.78 -11.83
C ARG A 65 -9.06 1.14 -12.40
N LEU A 66 -9.04 -0.17 -12.63
CA LEU A 66 -7.91 -0.88 -13.25
C LEU A 66 -7.61 -0.35 -14.65
N VAL A 67 -8.62 -0.29 -15.53
CA VAL A 67 -8.43 0.21 -16.90
C VAL A 67 -7.99 1.68 -16.91
N LYS A 68 -8.54 2.52 -16.02
CA LYS A 68 -8.09 3.90 -15.83
C LYS A 68 -6.62 4.00 -15.39
N SER A 69 -6.17 3.06 -14.55
CA SER A 69 -4.77 2.96 -14.12
C SER A 69 -3.85 2.65 -15.30
N PHE A 70 -4.21 1.66 -16.14
CA PHE A 70 -3.44 1.31 -17.34
C PHE A 70 -3.30 2.48 -18.31
N ARG A 71 -4.40 3.18 -18.62
CA ARG A 71 -4.35 4.37 -19.49
C ARG A 71 -3.41 5.45 -18.97
N ARG A 72 -3.46 5.73 -17.66
CA ARG A 72 -2.53 6.68 -17.02
C ARG A 72 -1.08 6.23 -17.08
N ASN A 73 -0.81 4.93 -16.95
CA ASN A 73 0.55 4.41 -17.04
C ASN A 73 1.10 4.54 -18.47
N ILE A 74 0.27 4.29 -19.49
CA ILE A 74 0.62 4.47 -20.90
C ILE A 74 0.92 5.95 -21.19
N ASP A 75 0.01 6.85 -20.82
CA ASP A 75 0.17 8.30 -20.99
C ASP A 75 1.45 8.82 -20.31
N ARG A 76 1.71 8.42 -19.07
CA ARG A 76 2.94 8.77 -18.35
C ARG A 76 4.20 8.21 -19.01
N TYR A 77 4.14 7.01 -19.57
CA TYR A 77 5.24 6.44 -20.33
C TYR A 77 5.50 7.24 -21.60
N GLN A 78 4.47 7.63 -22.34
CA GLN A 78 4.57 8.45 -23.55
C GLN A 78 5.18 9.82 -23.23
N MET A 79 4.66 10.53 -22.23
CA MET A 79 5.22 11.81 -21.78
C MET A 79 6.69 11.69 -21.38
N ARG A 80 7.03 10.63 -20.63
CA ARG A 80 8.41 10.38 -20.21
C ARG A 80 9.33 10.13 -21.41
N ARG A 81 8.88 9.32 -22.36
CA ARG A 81 9.64 9.00 -23.56
C ARG A 81 9.80 10.23 -24.45
N TYR A 82 8.79 11.07 -24.57
CA TYR A 82 8.86 12.34 -25.29
C TYR A 82 9.91 13.29 -24.68
N LYS A 83 9.93 13.43 -23.35
CA LYS A 83 10.95 14.23 -22.64
C LYS A 83 12.35 13.68 -22.88
N LEU A 84 12.53 12.36 -22.79
CA LEU A 84 13.83 11.73 -23.05
C LEU A 84 14.28 11.97 -24.50
N VAL A 85 13.40 11.75 -25.48
CA VAL A 85 13.68 12.03 -26.91
C VAL A 85 14.15 13.46 -27.11
N SER A 86 13.49 14.43 -26.46
CA SER A 86 13.84 15.84 -26.58
C SER A 86 15.25 16.14 -26.06
N ILE A 87 15.62 15.53 -24.92
CA ILE A 87 16.98 15.65 -24.36
C ILE A 87 18.00 14.99 -25.29
N LEU A 88 17.74 13.77 -25.76
CA LEU A 88 18.67 13.03 -26.62
C LEU A 88 18.89 13.73 -27.96
N LYS A 89 17.85 14.35 -28.54
CA LYS A 89 17.98 15.18 -29.76
C LYS A 89 18.91 16.38 -29.52
N TYR A 90 18.70 17.10 -28.43
CA TYR A 90 19.53 18.26 -28.08
C TYR A 90 21.02 17.88 -27.90
N LEU A 91 21.29 16.69 -27.37
CA LEU A 91 22.65 16.19 -27.15
C LEU A 91 23.25 15.42 -28.34
N ASN A 92 22.55 15.35 -29.49
CA ASN A 92 22.95 14.52 -30.63
C ASN A 92 23.19 13.03 -30.27
N MET A 93 22.38 12.51 -29.36
CA MET A 93 22.41 11.12 -28.86
C MET A 93 21.23 10.29 -29.39
N MET A 94 20.58 10.69 -30.49
CA MET A 94 19.47 9.91 -31.01
C MET A 94 19.98 8.63 -31.66
N PRO A 95 19.52 7.45 -31.23
CA PRO A 95 19.92 6.21 -31.88
C PRO A 95 19.35 6.16 -33.30
N ASN A 96 20.19 5.74 -34.24
CA ASN A 96 19.77 5.48 -35.60
C ASN A 96 18.79 4.27 -35.70
N VAL A 97 18.27 4.04 -36.90
CA VAL A 97 17.24 3.01 -37.16
C VAL A 97 17.76 1.60 -36.85
N GLU A 98 19.03 1.32 -37.11
CA GLU A 98 19.66 0.02 -36.87
C GLU A 98 19.76 -0.25 -35.37
N LEU A 99 20.29 0.70 -34.60
CA LEU A 99 20.35 0.64 -33.14
C LEU A 99 18.96 0.48 -32.53
N MET A 100 17.96 1.18 -33.06
CA MET A 100 16.57 1.04 -32.61
C MET A 100 16.00 -0.36 -32.85
N LYS A 101 16.45 -1.05 -33.90
CA LYS A 101 16.06 -2.43 -34.25
C LYS A 101 17.04 -3.50 -33.75
N ALA A 102 18.06 -3.12 -33.00
CA ALA A 102 19.10 -4.03 -32.52
C ALA A 102 18.51 -5.29 -31.85
N PRO A 103 18.99 -6.49 -32.20
CA PRO A 103 18.55 -7.74 -31.62
C PRO A 103 18.84 -7.78 -30.12
N LEU A 104 18.16 -8.71 -29.42
CA LEU A 104 18.23 -8.82 -27.97
C LEU A 104 19.67 -8.85 -27.45
N ILE A 105 20.52 -9.69 -28.03
CA ILE A 105 21.89 -9.88 -27.55
C ILE A 105 22.75 -8.62 -27.72
N GLU A 106 22.64 -7.93 -28.86
CA GLU A 106 23.37 -6.69 -29.12
C GLU A 106 22.90 -5.57 -28.18
N LEU A 107 21.59 -5.46 -27.95
CA LEU A 107 21.05 -4.47 -27.03
C LEU A 107 21.57 -4.65 -25.59
N TRP A 108 21.69 -5.89 -25.12
CA TRP A 108 22.26 -6.18 -23.80
C TRP A 108 23.78 -6.04 -23.78
N SER A 109 24.45 -6.34 -24.89
CA SER A 109 25.89 -6.06 -25.07
C SER A 109 26.18 -4.57 -24.93
N LEU A 110 25.39 -3.71 -25.58
CA LEU A 110 25.52 -2.25 -25.46
C LEU A 110 25.38 -1.78 -24.01
N ARG A 111 24.41 -2.29 -23.25
CA ARG A 111 24.26 -1.98 -21.82
C ARG A 111 25.44 -2.46 -20.99
N SER A 112 25.94 -3.65 -21.29
CA SER A 112 27.13 -4.21 -20.62
C SER A 112 28.36 -3.33 -20.86
N ARG A 113 28.64 -2.99 -22.13
CA ARG A 113 29.79 -2.16 -22.52
C ARG A 113 29.68 -0.74 -21.97
N ALA A 114 28.48 -0.14 -21.97
CA ALA A 114 28.25 1.20 -21.43
C ALA A 114 28.73 1.38 -19.98
N ALA A 115 28.64 0.32 -19.17
CA ALA A 115 29.03 0.31 -17.77
C ALA A 115 30.45 -0.24 -17.50
N THR A 116 31.19 -0.62 -18.56
CA THR A 116 32.53 -1.21 -18.44
C THR A 116 33.60 -0.14 -18.58
N VAL A 117 34.50 -0.04 -17.60
CA VAL A 117 35.59 0.94 -17.60
C VAL A 117 36.48 0.73 -18.83
N GLY A 118 36.77 1.81 -19.55
CA GLY A 118 37.61 1.79 -20.75
C GLY A 118 36.83 1.64 -22.07
N GLU A 119 35.57 1.18 -22.03
CA GLU A 119 34.73 1.07 -23.22
C GLU A 119 34.04 2.41 -23.52
N LYS A 120 34.41 3.03 -24.65
CA LYS A 120 33.74 4.22 -25.18
C LYS A 120 32.64 3.80 -26.14
N LEU A 121 31.38 4.10 -25.80
CA LEU A 121 30.26 3.99 -26.75
C LEU A 121 30.15 5.26 -27.57
N SER A 122 29.59 5.16 -28.77
CA SER A 122 29.10 6.33 -29.50
C SER A 122 27.91 6.98 -28.78
N LEU A 123 27.68 8.28 -29.04
CA LEU A 123 26.54 9.00 -28.47
C LEU A 123 25.19 8.37 -28.87
N GLU A 124 25.08 7.83 -30.09
CA GLU A 124 23.89 7.12 -30.56
C GLU A 124 23.65 5.79 -29.82
N GLU A 125 24.71 5.00 -29.60
CA GLU A 125 24.65 3.76 -28.80
C GLU A 125 24.25 4.04 -27.36
N LEU A 126 24.83 5.08 -26.74
CA LEU A 126 24.47 5.50 -25.38
C LEU A 126 23.01 5.95 -25.32
N GLY A 127 22.54 6.69 -26.32
CA GLY A 127 21.12 7.00 -26.49
C GLY A 127 20.23 5.76 -26.54
N ARG A 128 20.64 4.73 -27.28
CA ARG A 128 19.91 3.45 -27.37
C ARG A 128 19.81 2.74 -26.01
N VAL A 129 20.89 2.77 -25.23
CA VAL A 129 20.94 2.25 -23.85
C VAL A 129 19.94 2.97 -22.96
N LEU A 130 19.91 4.32 -23.00
CA LEU A 130 18.99 5.13 -22.21
C LEU A 130 17.52 4.89 -22.59
N PHE A 131 17.21 4.71 -23.88
CA PHE A 131 15.88 4.30 -24.31
C PHE A 131 15.44 2.96 -23.69
N HIS A 132 16.37 2.01 -23.58
CA HIS A 132 16.06 0.71 -23.03
C HIS A 132 15.79 0.77 -21.53
N ILE A 133 16.61 1.50 -20.77
CA ILE A 133 16.41 1.72 -19.34
C ILE A 133 15.09 2.47 -19.09
N ASN A 134 14.77 3.49 -19.89
CA ASN A 134 13.50 4.22 -19.84
C ASN A 134 12.26 3.32 -20.00
N GLN A 135 12.36 2.35 -20.91
CA GLN A 135 11.31 1.35 -21.15
C GLN A 135 11.22 0.32 -20.01
N LYS A 136 12.34 -0.01 -19.37
CA LYS A 136 12.46 -1.11 -18.39
C LYS A 136 13.08 -0.65 -17.06
N ARG A 137 12.53 0.42 -16.47
CA ARG A 137 13.05 1.07 -15.24
C ARG A 137 12.70 0.42 -13.89
N GLY A 138 12.21 -0.82 -13.89
CA GLY A 138 11.81 -1.57 -12.69
C GLY A 138 10.62 -1.02 -11.85
N PRO A 139 9.99 -1.89 -11.04
CA PRO A 139 9.09 -1.47 -9.97
C PRO A 139 9.85 -0.76 -8.85
N GLN A 140 9.22 0.23 -8.24
CA GLN A 140 9.70 0.84 -7.00
C GLN A 140 8.80 0.34 -5.87
N PHE A 141 9.40 -0.34 -4.90
CA PHE A 141 8.68 -0.82 -3.73
C PHE A 141 8.74 0.21 -2.61
N ARG A 142 7.69 0.28 -1.80
CA ARG A 142 7.73 1.03 -0.54
C ARG A 142 8.48 0.24 0.52
N ILE A 143 9.21 0.95 1.37
CA ILE A 143 9.98 0.36 2.49
C ILE A 143 9.03 -0.42 3.42
N ASP A 144 7.82 0.09 3.68
CA ASP A 144 6.88 -0.46 4.67
C ASP A 144 5.70 -1.28 4.11
N ASP A 145 5.72 -1.67 2.83
CA ASP A 145 4.62 -2.48 2.27
C ASP A 145 4.67 -3.91 2.85
N LYS A 146 3.85 -4.14 3.90
CA LYS A 146 3.46 -5.47 4.42
C LYS A 146 2.23 -6.00 3.68
N SER A 147 2.20 -5.87 2.36
CA SER A 147 1.12 -6.40 1.52
C SER A 147 1.30 -7.89 1.27
N THR A 148 0.24 -8.59 0.88
CA THR A 148 0.20 -10.02 0.51
C THR A 148 1.18 -10.47 -0.59
N ASP A 149 1.82 -9.54 -1.32
CA ASP A 149 2.86 -9.81 -2.32
C ASP A 149 4.30 -9.79 -1.76
N THR A 150 4.49 -10.12 -0.46
CA THR A 150 5.82 -10.21 0.16
C THR A 150 6.75 -11.13 -0.62
N VAL A 151 6.26 -12.29 -1.07
CA VAL A 151 7.04 -13.29 -1.83
C VAL A 151 7.60 -12.70 -3.12
N TYR A 152 6.79 -11.94 -3.87
CA TYR A 152 7.25 -11.31 -5.11
C TYR A 152 8.31 -10.24 -4.82
N LYS A 153 8.08 -9.38 -3.82
CA LYS A 153 9.02 -8.34 -3.42
C LYS A 153 10.35 -8.93 -2.93
N GLU A 154 10.29 -9.98 -2.13
CA GLU A 154 11.46 -10.72 -1.64
C GLU A 154 12.25 -11.35 -2.80
N ALA A 155 11.57 -12.02 -3.73
CA ALA A 155 12.22 -12.58 -4.91
C ALA A 155 12.91 -11.50 -5.77
N VAL A 156 12.27 -10.34 -5.97
CA VAL A 156 12.87 -9.23 -6.73
C VAL A 156 14.09 -8.65 -6.01
N ASN A 157 13.99 -8.43 -4.70
CA ASN A 157 15.12 -7.92 -3.89
C ASN A 157 16.26 -8.94 -3.78
N HIS A 158 15.95 -10.23 -3.69
CA HIS A 158 16.95 -11.30 -3.68
C HIS A 158 17.75 -11.32 -4.99
N ARG A 159 17.08 -11.22 -6.16
CA ARG A 159 17.79 -11.12 -7.46
C ARG A 159 18.73 -9.93 -7.52
N HIS A 160 18.32 -8.78 -6.99
CA HIS A 160 19.17 -7.59 -6.92
C HIS A 160 20.38 -7.81 -6.01
N LYS A 161 20.19 -8.44 -4.85
CA LYS A 161 21.28 -8.82 -3.96
C LYS A 161 22.32 -9.70 -4.67
N VAL A 162 21.88 -10.72 -5.40
CA VAL A 162 22.77 -11.59 -6.19
C VAL A 162 23.59 -10.80 -7.21
N ILE A 163 23.00 -9.80 -7.87
CA ILE A 163 23.71 -8.95 -8.85
C ILE A 163 24.73 -8.04 -8.16
N ARG A 164 24.40 -7.46 -7.01
CA ARG A 164 25.35 -6.67 -6.22
C ARG A 164 26.53 -7.51 -5.73
N GLU A 165 26.26 -8.72 -5.24
CA GLU A 165 27.29 -9.65 -4.77
C GLU A 165 28.22 -10.09 -5.90
N SER A 166 27.70 -10.23 -7.13
CA SER A 166 28.53 -10.49 -8.32
C SER A 166 29.26 -9.25 -8.85
N LYS A 167 29.08 -8.08 -8.23
CA LYS A 167 29.68 -6.78 -8.63
C LYS A 167 29.40 -6.43 -10.10
N GLN A 168 28.24 -6.81 -10.61
CA GLN A 168 27.83 -6.53 -11.98
C GLN A 168 26.70 -5.50 -12.00
N THR A 169 26.60 -4.75 -13.08
CA THR A 169 25.38 -4.00 -13.40
C THR A 169 24.30 -4.94 -13.97
N VAL A 170 23.07 -4.44 -14.05
CA VAL A 170 21.96 -5.16 -14.70
C VAL A 170 22.30 -5.53 -16.15
N GLY A 171 22.89 -4.59 -16.90
CA GLY A 171 23.34 -4.80 -18.28
C GLY A 171 24.37 -5.93 -18.40
N GLN A 172 25.42 -5.88 -17.57
CA GLN A 172 26.47 -6.91 -17.54
C GLN A 172 25.92 -8.28 -17.13
N TYR A 173 25.11 -8.35 -16.07
CA TYR A 173 24.54 -9.60 -15.57
C TYR A 173 23.65 -10.27 -16.62
N PHE A 174 22.70 -9.52 -17.21
CA PHE A 174 21.79 -10.09 -18.20
C PHE A 174 22.48 -10.42 -19.53
N TYR A 175 23.49 -9.64 -19.94
CA TYR A 175 24.30 -10.00 -21.11
C TYR A 175 25.02 -11.33 -20.90
N CYS A 176 25.69 -11.51 -19.76
CA CYS A 176 26.37 -12.76 -19.40
C CYS A 176 25.39 -13.94 -19.34
N LYS A 177 24.23 -13.78 -18.70
CA LYS A 177 23.20 -14.84 -18.64
C LYS A 177 22.66 -15.21 -20.02
N LEU A 178 22.47 -14.24 -20.91
CA LEU A 178 22.08 -14.51 -22.28
C LEU A 178 23.17 -15.31 -23.00
N GLN A 179 24.43 -14.87 -22.97
CA GLN A 179 25.55 -15.57 -23.61
C GLN A 179 25.64 -17.04 -23.16
N ASN A 180 25.56 -17.28 -21.84
CA ASN A 180 25.65 -18.64 -21.27
C ASN A 180 24.43 -19.52 -21.60
N SER A 181 23.30 -18.93 -21.97
CA SER A 181 22.07 -19.64 -22.32
C SER A 181 21.88 -19.84 -23.82
N ARG A 182 22.89 -19.49 -24.62
CA ARG A 182 22.85 -19.62 -26.08
C ARG A 182 22.86 -21.09 -26.47
N ILE A 183 21.85 -21.50 -27.21
CA ILE A 183 21.76 -22.83 -27.83
C ILE A 183 21.73 -22.63 -29.34
N THR A 184 22.54 -23.42 -30.05
CA THR A 184 22.55 -23.42 -31.51
C THR A 184 21.92 -24.72 -32.00
N ASN A 185 20.87 -24.60 -32.81
CA ASN A 185 20.22 -25.75 -33.42
C ASN A 185 21.09 -26.34 -34.54
N PRO A 186 20.86 -27.62 -34.93
CA PRO A 186 21.55 -28.25 -36.06
C PRO A 186 21.44 -27.46 -37.38
N LYS A 187 20.40 -26.62 -37.52
CA LYS A 187 20.19 -25.72 -38.67
C LYS A 187 20.95 -24.38 -38.56
N GLY A 188 21.91 -24.24 -37.64
CA GLY A 188 22.74 -23.04 -37.45
C GLY A 188 22.05 -21.84 -36.79
N LYS A 189 20.74 -21.91 -36.48
CA LYS A 189 20.02 -20.83 -35.80
C LYS A 189 20.30 -20.87 -34.29
N SER A 190 20.79 -19.77 -33.72
CA SER A 190 20.94 -19.60 -32.28
C SER A 190 19.70 -19.01 -31.62
N PHE A 191 19.35 -19.48 -30.43
CA PHE A 191 18.34 -18.91 -29.55
C PHE A 191 18.82 -18.93 -28.10
N TYR A 192 18.11 -18.22 -27.22
CA TYR A 192 18.48 -18.07 -25.81
C TYR A 192 17.38 -18.64 -24.91
N THR A 193 17.76 -19.51 -23.97
CA THR A 193 16.80 -20.08 -23.01
C THR A 193 16.55 -19.16 -21.81
N TYR A 194 17.47 -18.25 -21.50
CA TYR A 194 17.32 -17.33 -20.39
C TYR A 194 16.27 -16.24 -20.67
N ARG A 195 15.23 -16.17 -19.81
CA ARG A 195 14.12 -15.22 -19.95
C ARG A 195 14.28 -14.02 -19.04
N ILE A 196 14.73 -12.90 -19.61
CA ILE A 196 14.89 -11.65 -18.84
C ILE A 196 13.57 -11.12 -18.29
N LYS A 197 12.45 -11.31 -19.02
CA LYS A 197 11.12 -10.83 -18.58
C LYS A 197 10.67 -11.46 -17.26
N ASP A 198 11.13 -12.66 -16.95
CA ASP A 198 10.80 -13.40 -15.73
C ASP A 198 11.71 -12.99 -14.55
N ASN A 199 12.79 -12.26 -14.84
CA ASN A 199 13.80 -11.82 -13.89
C ASN A 199 13.66 -10.32 -13.61
N VAL A 200 12.52 -9.93 -13.04
CA VAL A 200 12.27 -8.52 -12.67
C VAL A 200 13.21 -8.11 -11.53
N LEU A 201 13.80 -6.92 -11.66
CA LEU A 201 14.69 -6.26 -10.70
C LEU A 201 14.06 -4.97 -10.17
N PRO A 202 14.38 -4.53 -8.94
CA PRO A 202 13.84 -3.30 -8.39
C PRO A 202 14.40 -2.09 -9.15
N ARG A 203 13.71 -0.94 -9.07
CA ARG A 203 14.13 0.31 -9.70
C ARG A 203 15.54 0.72 -9.31
N GLU A 204 15.89 0.53 -8.03
CA GLU A 204 17.22 0.80 -7.47
C GLU A 204 18.35 0.14 -8.28
N ALA A 205 18.17 -1.10 -8.75
CA ALA A 205 19.17 -1.79 -9.57
C ALA A 205 19.43 -1.08 -10.92
N TYR A 206 18.40 -0.49 -11.52
CA TYR A 206 18.51 0.26 -12.77
C TYR A 206 19.05 1.68 -12.53
N GLU A 207 18.78 2.27 -11.37
CA GLU A 207 19.36 3.55 -10.94
C GLU A 207 20.88 3.40 -10.73
N GLU A 208 21.31 2.33 -10.05
CA GLU A 208 22.73 1.98 -9.87
C GLU A 208 23.45 1.76 -11.21
N GLU A 209 22.86 0.96 -12.12
CA GLU A 209 23.42 0.77 -13.45
C GLU A 209 23.51 2.09 -14.23
N PHE A 210 22.47 2.94 -14.17
CA PHE A 210 22.49 4.24 -14.84
C PHE A 210 23.64 5.09 -14.31
N MET A 211 23.83 5.17 -12.99
CA MET A 211 24.91 5.97 -12.40
C MET A 211 26.27 5.44 -12.83
N GLN A 212 26.48 4.12 -12.80
CA GLN A 212 27.74 3.53 -13.27
C GLN A 212 28.00 3.80 -14.76
N ILE A 213 26.97 3.73 -15.62
CA ILE A 213 27.09 4.09 -17.03
C ILE A 213 27.51 5.56 -17.17
N MET A 214 26.90 6.47 -16.40
CA MET A 214 27.24 7.89 -16.45
C MET A 214 28.67 8.14 -15.98
N ASP A 215 29.10 7.52 -14.88
CA ASP A 215 30.46 7.65 -14.33
C ASP A 215 31.54 7.14 -15.31
N VAL A 216 31.23 6.09 -16.08
CA VAL A 216 32.14 5.58 -17.11
C VAL A 216 32.14 6.48 -18.34
N GLN A 217 30.97 6.76 -18.90
CA GLN A 217 30.86 7.45 -20.19
C GLN A 217 31.18 8.95 -20.08
N MET A 218 30.99 9.59 -18.92
CA MET A 218 31.33 11.01 -18.73
C MET A 218 32.82 11.28 -18.89
N LYS A 219 33.69 10.29 -18.65
CA LYS A 219 35.14 10.42 -18.86
C LYS A 219 35.49 10.63 -20.35
N PHE A 220 34.65 10.11 -21.24
CA PHE A 220 34.81 10.27 -22.69
C PHE A 220 34.03 11.44 -23.27
N TYR A 221 32.98 11.89 -22.56
CA TYR A 221 32.08 12.96 -23.00
C TYR A 221 31.81 14.00 -21.89
N PRO A 222 32.85 14.63 -21.29
CA PRO A 222 32.68 15.52 -20.13
C PRO A 222 31.84 16.77 -20.44
N GLU A 223 31.91 17.26 -21.68
CA GLU A 223 31.15 18.44 -22.14
C GLU A 223 29.67 18.14 -22.40
N VAL A 224 29.34 16.89 -22.76
CA VAL A 224 27.97 16.46 -23.06
C VAL A 224 27.27 15.95 -21.79
N LEU A 225 27.97 15.12 -21.01
CA LEU A 225 27.45 14.48 -19.80
C LEU A 225 27.82 15.28 -18.55
N THR A 226 27.39 16.53 -18.51
CA THR A 226 27.57 17.37 -17.32
C THR A 226 26.68 16.90 -16.15
N PRO A 227 27.01 17.21 -14.89
CA PRO A 227 26.21 16.82 -13.73
C PRO A 227 24.72 17.26 -13.84
N SER A 228 24.47 18.43 -14.42
CA SER A 228 23.11 18.94 -14.67
C SER A 228 22.35 18.06 -15.67
N ILE A 229 23.00 17.66 -16.76
CA ILE A 229 22.41 16.78 -17.78
C ILE A 229 22.16 15.38 -17.21
N ILE A 230 23.11 14.83 -16.45
CA ILE A 230 22.95 13.52 -15.78
C ILE A 230 21.76 13.53 -14.83
N SER A 231 21.64 14.56 -13.98
CA SER A 231 20.50 14.72 -13.07
C SER A 231 19.18 14.83 -13.85
N ARG A 232 19.14 15.61 -14.93
CA ARG A 232 17.94 15.76 -15.77
C ARG A 232 17.55 14.45 -16.47
N LEU A 233 18.52 13.66 -16.94
CA LEU A 233 18.30 12.34 -17.53
C LEU A 233 17.77 11.36 -16.47
N PHE A 234 18.37 11.36 -15.27
CA PHE A 234 17.96 10.53 -14.14
C PHE A 234 16.49 10.82 -13.78
N ASP A 235 16.16 12.08 -13.53
CA ASP A 235 14.80 12.51 -13.21
C ASP A 235 13.83 12.15 -14.33
N THR A 236 14.23 12.37 -15.59
CA THR A 236 13.38 12.00 -16.72
C THR A 236 13.11 10.50 -16.73
N ILE A 237 14.09 9.63 -16.46
CA ILE A 237 13.94 8.18 -16.55
C ILE A 237 13.21 7.62 -15.31
N PHE A 238 13.58 8.04 -14.10
CA PHE A 238 13.18 7.38 -12.86
C PHE A 238 12.05 8.08 -12.10
N PHE A 239 11.75 9.35 -12.40
CA PHE A 239 10.68 10.08 -11.72
C PHE A 239 9.34 9.34 -11.79
N GLN A 240 8.67 9.30 -10.65
CA GLN A 240 7.34 8.79 -10.47
C GLN A 240 6.56 9.76 -9.60
N ARG A 241 5.35 10.13 -10.04
CA ARG A 241 4.45 10.97 -9.25
C ARG A 241 4.13 10.26 -7.93
N GLU A 242 4.16 11.01 -6.84
CA GLU A 242 3.75 10.54 -5.53
C GLU A 242 2.29 10.06 -5.52
N LEU A 243 1.97 9.25 -4.51
CA LEU A 243 0.57 8.88 -4.28
C LEU A 243 -0.24 10.12 -3.92
N LYS A 244 -1.47 10.18 -4.43
CA LYS A 244 -2.37 11.27 -4.09
C LYS A 244 -2.74 11.18 -2.62
N SER A 245 -2.80 12.34 -1.97
CA SER A 245 -3.33 12.43 -0.62
C SER A 245 -4.79 11.99 -0.57
N CYS A 246 -5.11 11.10 0.38
CA CYS A 246 -6.46 10.63 0.66
C CYS A 246 -7.08 11.35 1.87
N LYS A 247 -6.60 12.54 2.26
CA LYS A 247 -7.11 13.31 3.41
C LYS A 247 -8.63 13.50 3.39
N LYS A 248 -9.22 13.63 2.20
CA LYS A 248 -10.68 13.75 2.03
C LYS A 248 -11.47 12.49 2.42
N LEU A 249 -10.84 11.32 2.42
CA LEU A 249 -11.46 10.05 2.84
C LEU A 249 -11.44 9.86 4.36
N VAL A 250 -10.72 10.71 5.10
CA VAL A 250 -10.73 10.67 6.56
C VAL A 250 -12.10 11.12 7.04
N SER A 251 -12.72 10.32 7.89
CA SER A 251 -14.04 10.59 8.47
C SER A 251 -14.02 11.84 9.36
N VAL A 252 -15.21 12.41 9.55
CA VAL A 252 -15.45 13.50 10.51
C VAL A 252 -15.72 12.89 11.89
N CYS A 253 -15.35 13.58 12.97
CA CYS A 253 -15.64 13.17 14.35
C CYS A 253 -17.14 12.95 14.56
N ASP A 254 -17.54 11.81 15.14
CA ASP A 254 -18.96 11.50 15.34
C ASP A 254 -19.67 12.38 16.38
N ILE A 255 -18.92 12.94 17.33
CA ILE A 255 -19.46 13.80 18.41
C ILE A 255 -19.59 15.25 17.95
N GLU A 256 -18.69 15.70 17.08
CA GLU A 256 -18.59 17.11 16.65
C GLU A 256 -19.03 17.34 15.19
N LYS A 257 -19.55 16.31 14.52
CA LYS A 257 -20.13 16.47 13.18
C LYS A 257 -21.42 17.26 13.23
N ARG A 258 -21.62 18.11 12.22
CA ARG A 258 -22.83 18.90 12.02
C ARG A 258 -23.31 18.73 10.59
N GLU A 259 -24.62 18.76 10.43
CA GLU A 259 -25.24 18.80 9.11
C GLU A 259 -25.35 20.25 8.65
N TYR A 260 -24.88 20.51 7.43
CA TYR A 260 -24.94 21.82 6.82
C TYR A 260 -25.72 21.73 5.51
N PRO A 261 -26.77 22.53 5.31
CA PRO A 261 -27.56 22.50 4.08
C PRO A 261 -26.68 22.90 2.88
N ILE A 262 -26.81 22.18 1.78
CA ILE A 262 -26.08 22.51 0.55
C ILE A 262 -26.85 23.64 -0.15
N PRO A 263 -26.20 24.79 -0.43
CA PRO A 263 -26.82 25.84 -1.25
C PRO A 263 -27.31 25.25 -2.58
N ASP A 264 -28.47 25.70 -3.05
CA ASP A 264 -29.08 25.30 -4.33
C ASP A 264 -29.63 23.87 -4.40
N LYS A 265 -29.71 23.13 -3.28
CA LYS A 265 -30.31 21.78 -3.23
C LYS A 265 -31.16 21.53 -1.99
N GLU A 266 -32.47 21.73 -2.12
CA GLU A 266 -33.43 21.46 -1.05
C GLU A 266 -33.35 20.01 -0.55
N GLY A 267 -33.37 19.85 0.78
CA GLY A 267 -33.30 18.55 1.44
C GLY A 267 -31.93 17.86 1.41
N GLN A 268 -30.89 18.47 0.84
CA GLN A 268 -29.54 17.89 0.83
C GLN A 268 -28.62 18.55 1.85
N TYR A 269 -27.98 17.72 2.68
CA TYR A 269 -27.05 18.15 3.70
C TYR A 269 -25.66 17.56 3.46
N ARG A 270 -24.63 18.34 3.81
CA ARG A 270 -23.25 17.86 3.90
C ARG A 270 -22.82 17.80 5.36
N ILE A 271 -22.12 16.74 5.70
CA ILE A 271 -21.54 16.58 7.04
C ILE A 271 -20.24 17.38 7.12
N VAL A 272 -20.18 18.33 8.04
CA VAL A 272 -19.01 19.17 8.32
C VAL A 272 -18.56 18.97 9.77
N GLY A 273 -17.28 19.19 10.03
CA GLY A 273 -16.70 19.05 11.37
C GLY A 273 -15.22 18.68 11.32
N PRO A 274 -14.56 18.62 12.48
CA PRO A 274 -13.16 18.22 12.57
C PRO A 274 -12.97 16.76 12.15
N LYS A 275 -11.81 16.47 11.56
CA LYS A 275 -11.44 15.10 11.16
C LYS A 275 -11.10 14.25 12.38
N VAL A 276 -11.39 12.95 12.30
CA VAL A 276 -11.04 12.00 13.36
C VAL A 276 -9.54 12.01 13.66
N ALA A 277 -9.19 11.88 14.94
CA ALA A 277 -7.80 11.83 15.37
C ALA A 277 -7.08 10.63 14.73
N PRO A 278 -5.84 10.79 14.23
CA PRO A 278 -5.08 9.67 13.68
C PRO A 278 -4.73 8.69 14.80
N LYS A 279 -4.64 7.40 14.45
CA LYS A 279 -4.25 6.35 15.42
C LYS A 279 -2.89 6.63 16.06
N SER A 280 -1.99 7.35 15.40
CA SER A 280 -0.68 7.71 15.95
C SER A 280 -0.72 8.94 16.88
N SER A 281 -1.85 9.65 17.02
CA SER A 281 -1.93 10.82 17.90
C SER A 281 -1.59 10.44 19.36
N PRO A 282 -0.74 11.21 20.07
CA PRO A 282 -0.46 10.98 21.48
C PRO A 282 -1.73 10.95 22.33
N LEU A 283 -2.65 11.89 22.09
CA LEU A 283 -3.94 11.95 22.79
C LEU A 283 -4.81 10.73 22.50
N PHE A 284 -4.83 10.27 21.24
CA PHE A 284 -5.54 9.03 20.89
C PHE A 284 -4.93 7.81 21.56
N GLN A 285 -3.59 7.71 21.64
CA GLN A 285 -2.93 6.60 22.33
C GLN A 285 -3.27 6.59 23.82
N VAL A 286 -3.26 7.74 24.48
CA VAL A 286 -3.66 7.87 25.90
C VAL A 286 -5.13 7.50 26.10
N PHE A 287 -6.03 8.04 25.27
CA PHE A 287 -7.46 7.70 25.28
C PHE A 287 -7.69 6.19 25.11
N LYS A 288 -7.05 5.58 24.11
CA LYS A 288 -7.14 4.14 23.83
C LYS A 288 -6.71 3.31 25.05
N ILE A 289 -5.60 3.67 25.69
CA ILE A 289 -5.11 2.96 26.88
C ILE A 289 -6.13 3.07 28.02
N TRP A 290 -6.65 4.26 28.30
CA TRP A 290 -7.67 4.45 29.34
C TRP A 290 -8.96 3.71 29.05
N GLN A 291 -9.39 3.68 27.79
CA GLN A 291 -10.53 2.89 27.36
C GLN A 291 -10.28 1.40 27.61
N SER A 292 -9.11 0.89 27.23
CA SER A 292 -8.74 -0.52 27.49
C SER A 292 -8.69 -0.84 28.97
N ILE A 293 -8.09 0.02 29.81
CA ILE A 293 -8.06 -0.16 31.28
C ILE A 293 -9.47 -0.15 31.87
N SER A 294 -10.33 0.74 31.39
CA SER A 294 -11.71 0.86 31.89
C SER A 294 -12.56 -0.35 31.54
N ASN A 295 -12.23 -1.04 30.44
CA ASN A 295 -12.87 -2.28 30.01
C ASN A 295 -12.30 -3.53 30.69
N ILE A 296 -11.22 -3.43 31.47
CA ILE A 296 -10.73 -4.55 32.27
C ILE A 296 -11.79 -4.88 33.32
N SER A 297 -12.28 -6.12 33.25
CA SER A 297 -13.19 -6.68 34.25
C SER A 297 -12.70 -8.03 34.73
N PHE A 298 -12.81 -8.23 36.03
CA PHE A 298 -12.63 -9.52 36.68
C PHE A 298 -13.98 -10.01 37.15
N THR A 299 -14.24 -11.30 36.96
CA THR A 299 -15.49 -11.95 37.34
C THR A 299 -15.17 -13.11 38.27
N ASP A 300 -15.81 -13.17 39.43
CA ASP A 300 -15.69 -14.28 40.37
C ASP A 300 -16.38 -15.55 39.82
N ILE A 301 -16.19 -16.69 40.48
CA ILE A 301 -16.83 -17.98 40.22
C ILE A 301 -18.36 -17.84 40.20
N ASP A 302 -18.91 -16.97 41.06
CA ASP A 302 -20.35 -16.69 41.15
C ASP A 302 -20.86 -15.71 40.07
N GLY A 303 -20.01 -15.28 39.13
CA GLY A 303 -20.40 -14.36 38.07
C GLY A 303 -20.42 -12.88 38.47
N GLN A 304 -20.00 -12.54 39.68
CA GLN A 304 -19.97 -11.17 40.17
C GLN A 304 -18.75 -10.40 39.68
N ARG A 305 -18.94 -9.15 39.26
CA ARG A 305 -17.86 -8.30 38.73
C ARG A 305 -17.13 -7.56 39.85
N LEU A 306 -15.81 -7.67 39.86
CA LEU A 306 -14.96 -6.89 40.75
C LEU A 306 -14.94 -5.41 40.35
N TYR A 307 -15.19 -4.54 41.32
CA TYR A 307 -15.03 -3.10 41.13
C TYR A 307 -13.55 -2.68 41.31
N ILE A 308 -12.94 -2.17 40.23
CA ILE A 308 -11.55 -1.69 40.23
C ILE A 308 -11.50 -0.21 40.58
N LYS A 309 -10.90 0.13 41.73
CA LYS A 309 -10.72 1.52 42.20
C LYS A 309 -9.85 2.36 41.25
N LYS A 310 -10.07 3.67 41.24
CA LYS A 310 -9.33 4.64 40.41
C LYS A 310 -7.81 4.56 40.59
N ASP A 311 -7.33 4.42 41.83
CA ASP A 311 -5.88 4.35 42.10
C ASP A 311 -5.22 3.12 41.50
N VAL A 312 -5.93 1.99 41.52
CA VAL A 312 -5.46 0.75 40.86
C VAL A 312 -5.42 0.95 39.34
N ARG A 313 -6.42 1.62 38.76
CA ARG A 313 -6.42 1.97 37.33
C ARG A 313 -5.24 2.89 36.96
N ASN A 314 -4.88 3.84 37.82
CA ASN A 314 -3.67 4.67 37.65
C ASN A 314 -2.38 3.83 37.67
N LYS A 315 -2.28 2.84 38.55
CA LYS A 315 -1.13 1.90 38.59
C LYS A 315 -1.02 1.09 37.28
N LEU A 316 -2.15 0.58 36.78
CA LEU A 316 -2.21 -0.12 35.49
C LEU A 316 -1.74 0.79 34.34
N PHE A 317 -2.18 2.05 34.32
CA PHE A 317 -1.78 3.03 33.33
C PHE A 317 -0.27 3.30 33.36
N ASN A 318 0.31 3.54 34.54
CA ASN A 318 1.74 3.77 34.69
C ASN A 318 2.58 2.54 34.31
N HIS A 319 2.11 1.33 34.63
CA HIS A 319 2.75 0.10 34.18
C HIS A 319 2.78 0.00 32.65
N ILE A 320 1.67 0.31 31.99
CA ILE A 320 1.59 0.31 30.52
C ILE A 320 2.55 1.33 29.91
N LEU A 321 2.66 2.53 30.48
CA LEU A 321 3.55 3.57 29.98
C LEU A 321 5.02 3.19 30.11
N THR A 322 5.40 2.52 31.21
CA THR A 322 6.79 2.15 31.48
C THR A 322 7.24 0.87 30.76
N LYS A 323 6.38 -0.16 30.71
CA LYS A 323 6.70 -1.47 30.11
C LYS A 323 6.24 -1.61 28.65
N GLY A 324 5.38 -0.70 28.17
CA GLY A 324 4.89 -0.67 26.79
C GLY A 324 3.80 -1.71 26.47
N LYS A 325 3.46 -2.60 27.40
CA LYS A 325 2.38 -3.60 27.31
C LYS A 325 1.92 -3.99 28.72
N LEU A 326 0.70 -4.54 28.81
CA LEU A 326 0.15 -5.13 30.03
C LEU A 326 -0.34 -6.54 29.72
N ASN A 327 0.25 -7.53 30.37
CA ASN A 327 -0.13 -8.93 30.21
C ASN A 327 -1.14 -9.32 31.31
N ALA A 328 -1.86 -10.44 31.12
CA ALA A 328 -2.80 -10.94 32.13
C ALA A 328 -2.18 -11.09 33.53
N ARG A 329 -0.98 -11.67 33.63
CA ARG A 329 -0.25 -11.81 34.92
C ARG A 329 -0.02 -10.47 35.62
N ASP A 330 0.38 -9.45 34.86
CA ASP A 330 0.59 -8.11 35.41
C ASP A 330 -0.73 -7.51 35.90
N CYS A 331 -1.85 -7.77 35.21
CA CYS A 331 -3.18 -7.35 35.66
C CYS A 331 -3.53 -7.95 37.02
N TYR A 332 -3.43 -9.28 37.18
CA TYR A 332 -3.71 -9.97 38.45
C TYR A 332 -2.85 -9.41 39.59
N ASN A 333 -1.55 -9.23 39.34
CA ASN A 333 -0.61 -8.68 40.32
C ASN A 333 -0.96 -7.25 40.75
N ILE A 334 -1.24 -6.36 39.78
CA ILE A 334 -1.51 -4.93 40.05
C ILE A 334 -2.88 -4.73 40.73
N VAL A 335 -3.87 -5.55 40.36
CA VAL A 335 -5.21 -5.53 40.97
C VAL A 335 -5.22 -6.29 42.30
N SER A 336 -4.20 -7.10 42.57
CA SER A 336 -4.00 -7.89 43.78
C SER A 336 -5.11 -8.93 44.00
N VAL A 337 -5.41 -9.71 42.95
CA VAL A 337 -6.39 -10.80 42.96
C VAL A 337 -5.82 -12.08 42.35
N SER A 338 -6.32 -13.23 42.79
CA SER A 338 -5.88 -14.55 42.29
C SER A 338 -6.58 -14.92 40.99
N ASP A 339 -5.85 -15.58 40.09
CA ASP A 339 -6.36 -16.19 38.86
C ASP A 339 -7.22 -17.45 39.10
N LYS A 340 -7.20 -18.00 40.32
CA LYS A 340 -8.08 -19.10 40.73
C LYS A 340 -9.46 -18.64 41.19
N GLU A 341 -9.53 -17.43 41.74
CA GLU A 341 -10.76 -16.84 42.29
C GLU A 341 -11.46 -15.99 41.22
N PHE A 342 -10.69 -15.25 40.42
CA PHE A 342 -11.25 -14.33 39.44
C PHE A 342 -10.83 -14.70 38.02
N SER A 343 -11.79 -14.71 37.11
CA SER A 343 -11.58 -14.81 35.68
C SER A 343 -11.47 -13.43 35.04
N LEU A 344 -10.36 -13.18 34.33
CA LEU A 344 -10.13 -11.99 33.52
C LEU A 344 -10.81 -12.10 32.16
N ASP A 345 -11.39 -10.99 31.68
CA ASP A 345 -12.04 -10.95 30.37
C ASP A 345 -11.13 -11.39 29.21
N LYS A 346 -11.70 -12.14 28.26
CA LYS A 346 -10.99 -12.75 27.13
C LYS A 346 -10.23 -11.74 26.30
N LEU A 347 -10.76 -10.53 26.12
CA LEU A 347 -10.10 -9.47 25.35
C LEU A 347 -8.80 -8.96 25.99
N THR A 348 -8.61 -9.21 27.29
CA THR A 348 -7.41 -8.81 28.05
C THR A 348 -6.37 -9.93 28.11
N LEU A 349 -6.74 -11.18 27.81
CA LEU A 349 -5.82 -12.32 27.84
C LEU A 349 -4.68 -12.21 26.82
N ASP A 350 -4.96 -11.68 25.64
CA ASP A 350 -3.97 -11.47 24.56
C ASP A 350 -3.02 -10.28 24.83
N GLY A 351 -3.23 -9.57 25.94
CA GLY A 351 -2.43 -8.45 26.40
C GLY A 351 -2.82 -7.10 25.80
N ILE A 352 -2.77 -6.06 26.63
CA ILE A 352 -3.09 -4.68 26.22
C ILE A 352 -1.83 -4.01 25.70
N LYS A 353 -1.88 -3.54 24.45
CA LYS A 353 -0.77 -2.79 23.83
C LYS A 353 -0.72 -1.37 24.39
N GLY A 354 0.46 -0.95 24.85
CA GLY A 354 0.70 0.40 25.35
C GLY A 354 0.74 1.48 24.28
N ASN A 355 1.48 2.55 24.57
CA ASN A 355 1.59 3.70 23.68
C ASN A 355 2.51 3.39 22.49
N LEU A 356 1.91 2.95 21.38
CA LEU A 356 2.65 2.51 20.20
C LEU A 356 3.47 3.65 19.59
N THR A 357 2.91 4.86 19.56
CA THR A 357 3.58 6.05 19.03
C THR A 357 4.81 6.38 19.85
N LEU A 358 4.67 6.46 21.18
CA LEU A 358 5.79 6.75 22.07
C LEU A 358 6.89 5.71 21.95
N ASN A 359 6.53 4.41 21.92
CA ASN A 359 7.49 3.33 21.79
C ASN A 359 8.26 3.39 20.46
N GLN A 360 7.58 3.73 19.36
CA GLN A 360 8.22 3.89 18.05
C GLN A 360 9.15 5.12 18.01
N ILE A 361 8.71 6.25 18.56
CA ILE A 361 9.53 7.47 18.66
C ILE A 361 10.76 7.21 19.53
N SER A 362 10.59 6.63 20.71
CA SER A 362 11.70 6.28 21.61
C SER A 362 12.70 5.35 20.94
N LYS A 363 12.23 4.31 20.23
CA LYS A 363 13.10 3.44 19.44
C LYS A 363 13.84 4.20 18.35
N ALA A 364 13.18 5.07 17.59
CA ALA A 364 13.85 5.88 16.57
C ALA A 364 14.91 6.81 17.18
N LEU A 365 14.62 7.47 18.30
CA LEU A 365 15.56 8.33 19.03
C LEU A 365 16.75 7.56 19.60
N SER A 366 16.56 6.31 20.02
CA SER A 366 17.65 5.46 20.52
C SER A 366 18.69 5.11 19.44
N LEU A 367 18.29 5.11 18.16
CA LEU A 367 19.17 4.84 17.03
C LEU A 367 20.01 6.06 16.61
N LEU A 368 19.66 7.25 17.10
CA LEU A 368 20.38 8.48 16.81
C LEU A 368 21.57 8.68 17.76
N PRO A 369 22.66 9.33 17.29
CA PRO A 369 23.75 9.79 18.14
C PRO A 369 23.24 10.65 19.30
N VAL A 370 23.91 10.58 20.45
CA VAL A 370 23.49 11.28 21.69
C VAL A 370 23.37 12.79 21.49
N THR A 371 24.29 13.39 20.74
CA THR A 371 24.26 14.83 20.39
C THR A 371 22.98 15.23 19.69
N LYS A 372 22.58 14.48 18.65
CA LYS A 372 21.36 14.73 17.89
C LYS A 372 20.07 14.39 18.66
N ARG A 373 20.16 13.51 19.66
CA ARG A 373 19.04 13.20 20.55
C ARG A 373 18.72 14.37 21.48
N ASN A 374 19.73 15.05 22.01
CA ASN A 374 19.56 16.18 22.93
C ASN A 374 19.03 17.44 22.23
N GLU A 375 19.21 17.58 20.91
CA GLU A 375 18.62 18.69 20.13
C GLU A 375 17.13 18.47 19.81
N LEU A 376 16.66 17.22 19.82
CA LEU A 376 15.29 16.85 19.42
C LEU A 376 14.33 16.66 20.59
N LEU A 377 14.87 16.44 21.80
CA LEU A 377 14.14 16.36 23.06
C LEU A 377 14.05 17.75 23.68
#